data_AF-A0A846U2B0-F1
#
_entry.id   AF-A0A846U2B0-F1
#
_cell.length_a   1.000
_cell.length_b   1.000
_cell.length_c   1.000
_cell.angle_alpha   90.00
_cell.angle_beta   90.00
_cell.angle_gamma   90.00
#
_symmetry.space_group_name_H-M   'P 1'
#
loop_
_entity.id
_entity.type
_entity.pdbx_description
1 polymer ?
#
loop_
_entity_poly.entity_id
_entity_poly.type
_entity_poly.pdbx_seq_one_letter_code
_entity_poly.pdbx_strand_id
1 'polypeptide(L)' 'MCADTLLKDIENCRKEMVELAAKTSLSNQRVVAISTKLDHLLNKYDHLTSKKTFLY' A
#
# COMPACT_ATOMS: atom_id res chain seq x y z
N MET A 1 -3.68 14.75 10.43
CA MET A 1 -3.48 13.51 11.22
C MET A 1 -3.86 12.22 10.47
N CYS A 2 -4.57 12.25 9.34
CA CYS A 2 -5.02 11.00 8.67
C CYS A 2 -3.99 10.32 7.74
N ALA A 3 -3.01 11.07 7.23
CA ALA A 3 -2.01 10.58 6.27
C ALA A 3 -1.00 9.61 6.92
N ASP A 4 -0.66 9.84 8.18
CA ASP A 4 0.37 9.12 8.92
C ASP A 4 -0.01 7.66 9.18
N THR A 5 -1.26 7.43 9.61
CA THR A 5 -1.81 6.09 9.82
C THR A 5 -1.85 5.29 8.51
N LEU A 6 -2.21 5.94 7.41
CA LEU A 6 -2.30 5.30 6.11
C LEU A 6 -0.92 4.90 5.57
N LEU A 7 0.09 5.77 5.72
CA LEU A 7 1.48 5.47 5.39
C LEU A 7 2.02 4.30 6.21
N LYS A 8 1.68 4.24 7.49
CA LYS A 8 2.11 3.17 8.39
C LYS A 8 1.50 1.82 7.99
N ASP A 9 0.23 1.80 7.60
CA ASP A 9 -0.42 0.62 7.01
C ASP A 9 0.22 0.22 5.68
N ILE A 10 0.56 1.18 4.81
CA ILE A 10 1.27 0.92 3.54
C ILE A 10 2.63 0.29 3.81
N GLU A 11 3.44 0.83 4.71
CA GLU A 11 4.75 0.24 5.05
C GLU A 11 4.61 -1.17 5.63
N ASN A 12 3.66 -1.39 6.54
CA ASN A 12 3.46 -2.71 7.13
C ASN A 12 3.05 -3.73 6.07
N CYS A 13 2.14 -3.35 5.18
CA CYS A 13 1.66 -4.18 4.09
C CYS A 13 2.78 -4.47 3.07
N ARG A 14 3.66 -3.49 2.81
CA ARG A 14 4.85 -3.68 1.96
C ARG A 14 5.86 -4.63 2.59
N LYS A 15 6.06 -4.54 3.91
CA LYS A 15 6.97 -5.41 4.65
C LYS A 15 6.47 -6.85 4.67
N GLU A 16 5.18 -7.06 4.92
CA GLU A 16 4.55 -8.37 4.80
C GLU A 16 4.65 -8.93 3.38
N MET A 17 4.43 -8.11 2.35
CA MET A 17 4.57 -8.52 0.95
C MET A 17 5.99 -8.98 0.65
N VAL A 18 7.00 -8.21 1.07
CA VAL A 18 8.41 -8.53 0.85
C VAL A 18 8.83 -9.77 1.62
N GLU A 19 8.38 -9.93 2.86
CA GLU A 19 8.64 -11.15 3.63
C GLU A 19 7.96 -12.39 3.01
N LEU A 20 6.73 -12.25 2.53
CA LEU A 20 6.02 -13.33 1.83
C LEU A 20 6.60 -13.60 0.45
N ALA A 21 7.10 -12.60 -0.26
CA ALA A 21 7.80 -12.78 -1.54
C ALA A 21 9.22 -13.33 -1.36
N ALA A 22 9.83 -13.13 -0.19
CA ALA A 22 11.11 -13.75 0.17
C ALA A 22 10.91 -15.21 0.59
N LYS A 23 9.81 -15.52 1.30
CA LYS A 23 9.48 -16.87 1.77
C LYS A 23 8.73 -17.71 0.73
N THR A 24 8.06 -17.09 -0.22
CA THR A 24 7.23 -17.72 -1.25
C THR A 24 7.55 -17.10 -2.61
N SER A 25 7.36 -17.84 -3.71
CA SER A 25 7.52 -17.24 -5.04
C SER A 25 6.54 -16.07 -5.23
N LEU A 26 6.95 -14.98 -5.89
CA LEU A 26 6.15 -13.77 -6.15
C LEU A 26 4.76 -14.04 -6.78
N SER A 27 4.55 -15.23 -7.34
CA SER A 27 3.25 -15.71 -7.86
C SER A 27 2.30 -16.28 -6.81
N ASN A 28 2.65 -16.25 -5.52
CA ASN A 28 1.75 -16.74 -4.48
C ASN A 28 0.53 -15.82 -4.36
N GLN A 29 -0.67 -16.40 -4.34
CA GLN A 29 -1.92 -15.64 -4.23
C GLN A 29 -1.95 -14.69 -3.02
N ARG A 30 -1.22 -15.00 -1.94
CA ARG A 30 -1.08 -14.09 -0.79
C ARG A 30 -0.30 -12.83 -1.14
N VAL A 31 0.81 -12.94 -1.86
CA VAL A 31 1.62 -11.79 -2.31
C VAL A 31 0.78 -10.90 -3.23
N VAL A 32 0.01 -11.51 -4.13
CA VAL A 32 -0.92 -10.79 -5.02
C VAL A 32 -2.02 -10.08 -4.22
N ALA A 33 -2.67 -10.75 -3.28
CA ALA A 33 -3.72 -10.15 -2.45
C ALA A 33 -3.20 -8.98 -1.59
N ILE A 34 -1.99 -9.10 -1.05
CA ILE A 34 -1.33 -8.04 -0.27
C ILE A 34 -0.94 -6.89 -1.20
N SER A 35 -0.41 -7.17 -2.40
CA SER A 35 -0.10 -6.15 -3.41
C SER A 35 -1.35 -5.36 -3.83
N THR A 36 -2.49 -6.03 -4.04
CA THR A 36 -3.78 -5.35 -4.33
C THR A 36 -4.23 -4.48 -3.17
N LYS A 37 -4.06 -4.94 -1.92
CA LYS A 37 -4.38 -4.13 -0.73
C LYS A 37 -3.49 -2.89 -0.62
N LEU A 38 -2.19 -3.07 -0.86
CA LEU A 38 -1.20 -1.99 -0.86
C LEU A 38 -1.55 -0.94 -1.92
N ASP A 39 -1.86 -1.38 -3.13
CA ASP A 39 -2.27 -0.52 -4.24
C ASP A 39 -3.53 0.28 -3.91
N HIS A 40 -4.51 -0.36 -3.27
CA HIS A 40 -5.74 0.31 -2.84
C HIS A 40 -5.49 1.37 -1.75
N LEU A 41 -4.59 1.08 -0.79
CA LEU A 41 -4.17 2.02 0.24
C LEU A 41 -3.38 3.19 -0.35
N LEU A 42 -2.49 2.93 -1.30
CA LEU A 42 -1.74 3.94 -2.05
C LEU A 42 -2.68 4.82 -2.88
N ASN A 43 -3.64 4.24 -3.59
CA ASN A 43 -4.66 5.00 -4.33
C ASN A 43 -5.53 5.85 -3.39
N LYS A 44 -5.87 5.34 -2.20
CA LYS A 44 -6.54 6.14 -1.17
C LYS A 44 -5.68 7.28 -0.67
N TYR A 45 -4.39 7.02 -0.43
CA TYR A 45 -3.42 8.03 -0.03
C TYR A 45 -3.35 9.12 -1.10
N ASP A 46 -3.10 8.70 -2.34
CA ASP A 46 -3.00 9.57 -3.49
C ASP A 46 -4.28 10.37 -3.68
N HIS A 47 -5.47 9.78 -3.60
CA HIS A 47 -6.70 10.57 -3.66
C HIS A 47 -6.83 11.60 -2.52
N LEU A 48 -6.37 11.27 -1.32
CA LEU A 48 -6.39 12.20 -0.19
C LEU A 48 -5.33 13.31 -0.34
N THR A 49 -4.19 13.04 -0.98
CA THR A 49 -3.11 14.01 -1.23
C THR A 49 -3.32 14.81 -2.52
N SER A 50 -3.73 14.18 -3.62
CA SER A 50 -4.05 14.77 -4.93
C SER A 50 -5.27 15.70 -4.88
N LYS A 51 -6.23 15.49 -3.96
CA LYS A 51 -7.26 16.52 -3.68
C LYS A 51 -6.68 17.85 -3.17
N LYS A 52 -5.42 17.86 -2.75
CA LYS A 52 -4.69 19.06 -2.31
C LYS A 52 -3.94 19.75 -3.47
N THR A 53 -3.82 19.11 -4.64
CA THR A 53 -3.02 19.59 -5.78
C THR A 53 -3.85 20.28 -6.87
N PHE A 54 -5.17 20.14 -6.90
CA PHE A 54 -6.03 20.84 -7.88
C PHE A 54 -6.41 22.29 -7.50
N LEU A 55 -5.70 22.90 -6.54
CA LEU A 55 -5.85 24.32 -6.19
C LEU A 55 -4.48 25.01 -6.23
N TYR A 56 -3.87 25.12 -7.41
CA TYR A 56 -2.92 26.19 -7.71
C TYR A 56 -2.96 26.54 -9.19
#